data_AF-A0A2L1KEI0-F1
#
_entry.id   AF-A0A2L1KEI0-F1
#
_cell.length_a   1.000
_cell.length_b   1.000
_cell.length_c   1.000
_cell.angle_alpha   90.00
_cell.angle_beta   90.00
_cell.angle_gamma   90.00
#
_symmetry.space_group_name_H-M   'P 1'
#
loop_
_entity.id
_entity.type
_entity.pdbx_description
1 polymer ?
#
loop_
_entity_poly.entity_id
_entity_poly.type
_entity_poly.pdbx_seq_one_letter_code
_entity_poly.pdbx_strand_id
1 'polypeptide(L)'
;MMSLTLIAGCDNSIVGAYKATMESEGGQARTVGIAVIQEGNISADGQDVKVSSWSRESGSITALDQEGNRIVRFEILENGDLTQDTPAGKLTFKRFDL
;
A
#
# COMPACT_ATOMS: atom_id res chain seq x y z
N MET A 1 16.13 15.94 -22.58
CA MET A 1 17.18 15.69 -21.56
C MET A 1 16.47 15.65 -20.21
N MET A 2 16.02 14.48 -19.76
CA MET A 2 15.55 14.32 -18.38
C MET A 2 16.73 13.79 -17.59
N SER A 3 17.32 14.66 -16.78
CA SER A 3 18.35 14.28 -15.82
C SER A 3 17.67 13.48 -14.72
N LEU A 4 17.83 12.15 -14.72
CA LEU A 4 17.60 11.36 -13.51
C LEU A 4 18.75 11.67 -12.56
N THR A 5 18.57 12.69 -11.73
CA THR A 5 19.36 12.81 -10.51
C THR A 5 18.86 11.71 -9.58
N LEU A 6 19.59 10.60 -9.53
CA LEU A 6 19.43 9.60 -8.48
C LEU A 6 19.92 10.25 -7.17
N ILE A 7 19.05 11.01 -6.52
CA ILE A 7 19.25 11.33 -5.11
C ILE A 7 19.00 9.99 -4.41
N ALA A 8 20.02 9.44 -3.77
CA ALA A 8 19.87 8.41 -2.76
C ALA A 8 19.13 9.03 -1.55
N GLY A 9 17.87 9.40 -1.76
CA GLY A 9 16.90 9.70 -0.73
C GLY A 9 16.08 8.44 -0.57
N CYS A 10 15.86 8.02 0.68
CA CYS A 10 14.91 6.98 1.01
C CYS A 10 13.65 7.17 0.16
N ASP A 11 13.37 6.23 -0.73
CA ASP A 11 12.23 6.36 -1.62
C ASP A 11 10.96 6.14 -0.79
N ASN A 12 10.40 7.23 -0.28
CA ASN A 12 9.15 7.25 0.48
C ASN A 12 7.92 7.01 -0.43
N SER A 13 8.16 6.62 -1.68
CA SER A 13 7.14 6.13 -2.58
C SER A 13 6.60 4.80 -2.08
N ILE A 14 5.27 4.68 -2.11
CA ILE A 14 4.57 3.41 -1.90
C ILE A 14 4.22 2.73 -3.23
N VAL A 15 4.62 3.31 -4.36
CA VAL A 15 4.42 2.70 -5.67
C VAL A 15 5.20 1.39 -5.74
N GLY A 16 4.53 0.33 -6.16
CA GLY A 16 5.14 -0.99 -6.25
C GLY A 16 4.12 -2.12 -6.26
N ALA A 17 4.63 -3.34 -6.43
CA ALA A 17 3.86 -4.55 -6.24
C ALA A 17 4.11 -5.10 -4.82
N TYR A 18 3.07 -5.65 -4.20
CA TYR A 18 3.09 -6.15 -2.85
C TYR A 18 2.42 -7.51 -2.76
N LYS A 19 3.02 -8.41 -1.99
CA LYS A 19 2.36 -9.64 -1.55
C LYS A 19 1.52 -9.34 -0.31
N ALA A 20 0.23 -9.62 -0.38
CA ALA A 20 -0.70 -9.46 0.74
C ALA A 20 -0.81 -10.77 1.54
N THR A 21 -0.61 -10.69 2.84
CA THR A 21 -0.78 -11.79 3.80
C THR A 21 -1.82 -11.37 4.84
N MET A 22 -2.85 -12.18 5.03
CA MET A 22 -3.84 -12.00 6.09
C MET A 22 -3.45 -12.86 7.29
N GLU A 23 -3.37 -12.24 8.46
CA GLU A 23 -3.34 -12.93 9.75
C GLU A 23 -4.72 -12.81 10.40
N SER A 24 -5.41 -13.94 10.57
CA SER A 24 -6.72 -13.98 11.23
C SER A 24 -6.59 -13.82 12.74
N GLU A 25 -7.68 -13.52 13.44
CA GLU A 25 -7.71 -13.42 14.90
C GLU A 25 -7.21 -14.69 15.62
N GLY A 26 -7.27 -15.85 14.96
CA GLY A 26 -6.73 -17.12 15.47
C GLY A 26 -5.21 -17.29 15.28
N GLY A 27 -4.50 -16.28 14.77
CA GLY A 27 -3.05 -16.29 14.54
C GLY A 27 -2.62 -17.06 13.29
N GLN A 28 -3.55 -17.49 12.43
CA GLN A 28 -3.20 -18.16 11.18
C GLN A 28 -2.91 -17.14 10.09
N ALA A 29 -1.67 -17.13 9.59
CA ALA A 29 -1.25 -16.31 8.47
C ALA A 29 -1.38 -17.07 7.13
N ARG A 30 -1.97 -16.43 6.11
CA ARG A 30 -2.01 -16.94 4.73
C ARG A 30 -1.85 -15.83 3.70
N THR A 31 -1.14 -16.11 2.61
CA THR A 31 -1.10 -15.21 1.45
C THR A 31 -2.47 -15.20 0.79
N VAL A 32 -3.01 -14.01 0.55
CA VAL A 32 -4.34 -13.81 -0.02
C VAL A 32 -4.32 -13.21 -1.42
N GLY A 33 -3.22 -12.56 -1.82
CA GLY A 33 -3.13 -11.99 -3.16
C GLY A 33 -1.92 -11.09 -3.37
N ILE A 34 -2.01 -10.32 -4.45
CA ILE A 34 -1.03 -9.31 -4.85
C ILE A 34 -1.78 -7.99 -4.99
N ALA A 35 -1.21 -6.93 -4.42
CA ALA A 35 -1.67 -5.57 -4.67
C ALA A 35 -0.60 -4.80 -5.45
N VAL A 36 -1.00 -4.07 -6.48
CA VAL A 36 -0.13 -3.13 -7.20
C VAL A 36 -0.62 -1.73 -6.90
N ILE A 37 0.25 -0.93 -6.30
CA ILE A 37 -0.03 0.47 -5.96
C ILE A 37 0.70 1.36 -6.96
N GLN A 38 -0.02 2.29 -7.55
CA GLN A 38 0.47 3.34 -8.44
C GLN A 38 -0.04 4.69 -7.94
N GLU A 39 0.59 5.79 -8.37
CA GLU A 39 0.20 7.14 -7.94
C GLU A 39 -1.30 7.44 -8.16
N GLY A 40 -1.89 6.91 -9.25
CA GLY A 40 -3.30 7.15 -9.60
C GLY A 40 -4.23 5.94 -9.53
N ASN A 41 -3.75 4.77 -9.08
CA ASN A 41 -4.54 3.53 -9.10
C ASN A 41 -4.04 2.52 -8.07
N ILE A 42 -4.95 1.72 -7.52
CA ILE A 42 -4.63 0.51 -6.77
C ILE A 42 -5.30 -0.65 -7.50
N SER A 43 -4.52 -1.67 -7.85
CA SER A 43 -5.00 -2.93 -8.43
C SER A 43 -4.84 -4.04 -7.41
N ALA A 44 -5.91 -4.74 -7.06
CA ALA A 44 -5.85 -5.92 -6.19
C ALA A 44 -6.98 -6.89 -6.55
N ASP A 45 -6.69 -8.19 -6.55
CA ASP A 45 -7.68 -9.25 -6.76
C ASP A 45 -8.58 -9.06 -8.00
N GLY A 46 -8.00 -8.56 -9.09
CA GLY A 46 -8.71 -8.31 -10.36
C GLY A 46 -9.62 -7.07 -10.36
N GLN A 47 -9.55 -6.24 -9.32
CA GLN A 47 -10.23 -4.96 -9.24
C GLN A 47 -9.23 -3.81 -9.31
N ASP A 48 -9.60 -2.77 -10.06
CA ASP A 48 -8.87 -1.52 -10.15
C ASP A 48 -9.68 -0.40 -9.49
N VAL A 49 -9.03 0.35 -8.60
CA VAL A 49 -9.62 1.50 -7.93
C VAL A 49 -8.76 2.72 -8.22
N LYS A 50 -9.37 3.70 -8.91
CA LYS A 50 -8.74 4.99 -9.19
C LYS A 50 -8.50 5.74 -7.88
N VAL A 51 -7.28 6.23 -7.72
CA VAL A 51 -6.89 7.13 -6.63
C VAL A 51 -6.76 8.54 -7.20
N SER A 52 -7.43 9.51 -6.59
CA SER A 52 -7.32 10.92 -6.99
C SER A 52 -6.15 11.61 -6.31
N SER A 53 -5.90 11.29 -5.04
CA SER A 53 -4.79 11.85 -4.29
C SER A 53 -4.38 10.95 -3.13
N TRP A 54 -3.18 11.18 -2.61
CA TRP A 54 -2.64 10.50 -1.43
C TRP A 54 -2.40 11.52 -0.31
N SER A 55 -2.96 11.27 0.86
CA SER A 55 -2.62 11.99 2.10
C SER A 55 -1.58 11.20 2.89
N ARG A 56 -0.50 11.86 3.32
CA ARG A 56 0.55 11.28 4.15
C ARG A 56 0.52 11.91 5.54
N GLU A 57 0.50 11.06 6.55
CA GLU A 57 0.62 11.42 7.96
C GLU A 57 1.78 10.64 8.57
N SER A 58 2.22 11.02 9.77
CA SER A 58 3.32 10.31 10.44
C SER A 58 2.98 8.83 10.63
N GLY A 59 3.66 7.95 9.90
CA GLY A 59 3.46 6.51 9.97
C GLY A 59 2.30 5.96 9.13
N SER A 60 1.61 6.78 8.33
CA SER A 60 0.50 6.27 7.52
C SER A 60 0.29 7.02 6.21
N ILE A 61 -0.40 6.35 5.29
CA ILE A 61 -0.75 6.88 3.98
C ILE A 61 -2.17 6.48 3.60
N THR A 62 -2.94 7.43 3.11
CA THR A 62 -4.36 7.28 2.80
C THR A 62 -4.62 7.62 1.34
N ALA A 63 -5.23 6.68 0.61
CA ALA A 63 -5.74 6.92 -0.74
C ALA A 63 -7.12 7.58 -0.66
N LEU A 64 -7.31 8.65 -1.43
CA LEU A 64 -8.54 9.42 -1.48
C LEU A 64 -9.13 9.41 -2.90
N ASP A 65 -10.46 9.38 -2.99
CA ASP A 65 -11.19 9.59 -4.24
C ASP A 65 -11.26 11.09 -4.61
N GLN A 66 -11.95 11.40 -5.71
CA GLN A 66 -12.07 12.78 -6.21
C GLN A 66 -12.86 13.71 -5.26
N GLU A 67 -13.73 13.15 -4.42
CA GLU A 67 -14.52 13.89 -3.43
C GLU A 67 -13.77 14.04 -2.08
N GLY A 68 -12.58 13.43 -1.97
CA GLY A 68 -11.79 13.41 -0.75
C GLY A 68 -12.22 12.31 0.24
N ASN A 69 -13.07 11.37 -0.18
CA ASN A 69 -13.43 10.23 0.67
C ASN A 69 -12.29 9.22 0.70
N ARG A 70 -12.12 8.56 1.85
CA ARG A 70 -11.11 7.52 2.04
C ARG A 70 -11.48 6.26 1.27
N ILE A 71 -10.59 5.84 0.37
CA ILE A 71 -10.62 4.53 -0.29
C ILE A 71 -10.01 3.49 0.65
N VAL A 72 -8.75 3.70 1.05
CA VAL A 72 -8.00 2.82 1.95
C VAL A 72 -6.95 3.63 2.71
N ARG A 73 -6.60 3.18 3.92
CA ARG A 73 -5.48 3.70 4.70
C ARG A 73 -4.54 2.55 5.05
N PHE A 74 -3.25 2.77 4.82
CA PHE A 74 -2.18 1.88 5.20
C PHE A 74 -1.38 2.50 6.35
N GLU A 75 -1.10 1.71 7.38
CA GLU A 75 -0.02 2.01 8.32
C GLU A 75 1.30 1.55 7.71
N ILE A 76 2.36 2.32 7.92
CA ILE A 76 3.71 2.03 7.43
C ILE A 76 4.53 1.56 8.62
N LEU A 77 4.97 0.30 8.56
CA LEU A 77 5.86 -0.26 9.57
C LEU A 77 7.29 0.29 9.42
N GLU A 78 8.11 0.18 10.46
CA GLU A 78 9.51 0.65 10.45
C GLU A 78 10.35 -0.02 9.35
N ASN A 79 10.00 -1.25 8.97
CA ASN A 79 10.65 -1.99 7.89
C ASN A 79 10.13 -1.62 6.49
N GLY A 80 9.20 -0.67 6.37
CA GLY A 80 8.60 -0.21 5.11
C GLY A 80 7.41 -1.05 4.61
N ASP A 81 7.06 -2.15 5.28
CA ASP A 81 5.86 -2.90 4.95
C ASP A 81 4.60 -2.09 5.27
N LEU A 82 3.54 -2.31 4.50
CA LEU A 82 2.26 -1.65 4.72
C LEU A 82 1.32 -2.60 5.46
N THR A 83 0.45 -2.08 6.33
CA THR A 83 -0.56 -2.88 7.00
C THR A 83 -1.94 -2.21 7.02
N GLN A 84 -2.97 -3.04 7.10
CA GLN A 84 -4.36 -2.60 7.18
C GLN A 84 -5.13 -3.52 8.11
N ASP A 85 -5.86 -2.94 9.06
CA ASP A 85 -6.82 -3.68 9.87
C ASP A 85 -8.13 -3.89 9.11
N THR A 86 -8.65 -5.11 9.20
CA THR A 86 -9.94 -5.50 8.61
C THR A 86 -10.77 -6.23 9.66
N PRO A 87 -12.10 -6.35 9.49
CA PRO A 87 -12.93 -7.17 10.37
C PRO A 87 -12.53 -8.65 10.44
N ALA A 88 -11.75 -9.15 9.47
CA ALA A 88 -11.30 -10.55 9.41
C ALA A 88 -9.91 -10.77 10.03
N GLY A 89 -9.22 -9.70 10.44
CA GLY A 89 -7.83 -9.72 10.90
C GLY A 89 -6.97 -8.66 10.24
N LYS A 90 -5.65 -8.83 10.31
CA LYS A 90 -4.67 -7.85 9.83
C LYS A 90 -4.07 -8.27 8.50
N LEU A 91 -4.11 -7.37 7.52
CA LEU A 91 -3.37 -7.50 6.27
C LEU A 91 -1.99 -6.88 6.41
N THR A 92 -0.97 -7.60 5.95
CA THR A 92 0.38 -7.10 5.74
C THR A 92 0.75 -7.20 4.27
N PHE A 93 1.17 -6.10 3.68
CA PHE A 93 1.59 -5.96 2.30
C PHE A 93 3.10 -5.79 2.28
N LYS A 94 3.80 -6.87 1.90
CA LYS A 94 5.25 -6.85 1.76
C LYS A 94 5.63 -6.56 0.32
N ARG A 95 6.47 -5.56 0.10
CA ARG A 95 6.91 -5.17 -1.26
C ARG A 95 7.68 -6.31 -1.92
N PHE A 96 7.50 -6.47 -3.23
CA PHE A 96 8.42 -7.28 -4.03
C PHE A 96 9.70 -6.49 -4.26
N ASP A 97 10.80 -6.97 -3.69
CA ASP A 97 12.14 -6.56 -4.10
C ASP A 97 12.54 -7.49 -5.27
N LEU A 98 12.64 -6.93 -6.48
CA LEU A 98 13.16 -7.62 -7.67
C LEU A 98 14.66 -7.40 -7.82
#